data_AF-A0AAV8P2D9-F1
#
_entry.id   AF-A0AAV8P2D9-F1
#
_cell.length_a   1.000
_cell.length_b   1.000
_cell.length_c   1.000
_cell.angle_alpha   90.00
_cell.angle_beta   90.00
_cell.angle_gamma   90.00
#
_symmetry.space_group_name_H-M   'P 1'
#
loop_
_entity.id
_entity.type
_entity.pdbx_description
1 polymer ?
#
loop_
_entity_poly.entity_id
_entity_poly.type
_entity_poly.pdbx_seq_one_letter_code
_entity_poly.pdbx_strand_id
1 'polypeptide(L)'
;MEDCWQWVWVVALWLCVCAAFFAWKFEQHRRRVVYHVMGYCVCVAKGGAETLKFNMALILLPVCRNTFTWPRTGTKFGKVLPFNDSLSFHKVIAAAIAVGVGLHTIAHLTCDFLRLLHATDL
;
A
#
# COMPACT_ATOMS: atom_id res chain seq x y z
N MET A 1 18.10 -20.76 -8.59
CA MET A 1 16.63 -20.97 -8.73
C MET A 1 15.92 -21.00 -7.38
N GLU A 2 16.60 -21.30 -6.27
CA GLU A 2 15.99 -21.38 -4.93
C GLU A 2 15.58 -20.01 -4.36
N ASP A 3 16.26 -18.92 -4.75
CA ASP A 3 16.00 -17.57 -4.23
C ASP A 3 14.69 -16.94 -4.74
N CYS A 4 14.28 -17.25 -5.98
CA CYS A 4 13.03 -16.71 -6.56
C CYS A 4 11.80 -17.14 -5.76
N TRP A 5 11.77 -18.37 -5.27
CA TRP A 5 10.63 -18.91 -4.52
C TRP A 5 10.43 -18.21 -3.18
N GLN A 6 11.52 -17.86 -2.49
CA GLN A 6 11.46 -17.14 -1.21
C GLN A 6 10.86 -15.74 -1.37
N TRP A 7 11.20 -15.05 -2.45
CA TRP A 7 10.64 -13.74 -2.77
C TRP A 7 9.17 -13.78 -3.17
N VAL A 8 8.74 -14.81 -3.90
CA VAL A 8 7.34 -14.94 -4.36
C VAL A 8 6.37 -14.95 -3.19
N TRP A 9 6.63 -15.75 -2.14
CA TRP A 9 5.74 -15.79 -0.98
C TRP A 9 5.75 -14.51 -0.15
N VAL A 10 6.90 -13.85 -0.04
CA VAL A 10 7.01 -12.56 0.66
C VAL A 10 6.22 -11.48 -0.06
N VAL A 11 6.36 -11.39 -1.39
CA VAL A 11 5.59 -10.46 -2.22
C VAL A 11 4.11 -10.80 -2.21
N ALA A 12 3.74 -12.09 -2.29
CA ALA A 12 2.35 -12.52 -2.21
C ALA A 12 1.72 -12.16 -0.85
N LEU A 13 2.43 -12.40 0.26
CA LEU A 13 1.98 -12.01 1.60
C LEU A 13 1.78 -10.50 1.70
N TRP A 14 2.74 -9.71 1.21
CA TRP A 14 2.65 -8.25 1.18
C TRP A 14 1.46 -7.77 0.34
N LEU A 15 1.25 -8.32 -0.86
CA LEU A 15 0.11 -8.02 -1.71
C LEU A 15 -1.22 -8.38 -1.04
N CYS A 16 -1.31 -9.53 -0.37
CA CYS A 16 -2.48 -9.93 0.41
C CYS A 16 -2.79 -8.93 1.52
N VAL A 17 -1.79 -8.46 2.25
CA VAL A 17 -1.96 -7.44 3.30
C VAL A 17 -2.44 -6.11 2.70
N CYS A 18 -1.83 -5.65 1.60
CA CYS A 18 -2.28 -4.45 0.90
C CYS A 18 -3.72 -4.57 0.39
N ALA A 19 -4.08 -5.71 -0.23
CA ALA A 19 -5.42 -5.97 -0.72
C ALA A 19 -6.45 -6.04 0.41
N ALA A 20 -6.10 -6.66 1.54
CA ALA A 20 -6.97 -6.73 2.71
C ALA A 20 -7.23 -5.34 3.32
N PHE A 21 -6.18 -4.51 3.49
CA PHE A 21 -6.35 -3.13 3.97
C PHE A 21 -7.19 -2.30 3.00
N PHE A 22 -6.92 -2.41 1.70
CA PHE A 22 -7.69 -1.72 0.67
C PHE A 22 -9.15 -2.13 0.71
N ALA A 23 -9.45 -3.43 0.65
CA ALA A 23 -10.81 -3.97 0.63
C ALA A 23 -11.58 -3.63 1.91
N TRP A 24 -10.94 -3.75 3.08
CA TRP A 24 -11.56 -3.40 4.35
C TRP A 24 -11.93 -1.92 4.40
N LYS A 25 -11.02 -1.03 3.99
CA LYS A 25 -11.27 0.41 3.98
C LYS A 25 -12.26 0.82 2.90
N PHE A 26 -12.23 0.15 1.76
CA PHE A 26 -13.19 0.34 0.68
C PHE A 26 -14.60 -0.02 1.17
N GLU A 27 -14.79 -1.19 1.77
CA GLU A 27 -16.09 -1.62 2.29
C GLU A 27 -16.59 -0.71 3.43
N GLN A 28 -15.67 -0.32 4.34
CA GLN A 28 -15.99 0.62 5.40
C GLN A 28 -16.52 1.95 4.86
N HIS A 29 -15.94 2.47 3.78
CA HIS A 29 -16.34 3.75 3.20
C HIS A 29 -17.54 3.63 2.27
N ARG A 30 -17.74 2.48 1.62
CA ARG A 30 -18.94 2.18 0.84
C ARG A 30 -20.21 2.22 1.69
N ARG A 31 -20.11 1.83 2.96
CA ARG A 31 -21.21 1.85 3.93
C ARG A 31 -21.47 3.20 4.60
N ARG A 32 -20.68 4.23 4.30
CA ARG A 32 -20.81 5.58 4.92
C ARG A 32 -21.68 6.47 4.04
N VAL A 33 -22.42 7.39 4.65
CA VAL A 33 -23.21 8.42 3.95
C VAL A 33 -22.41 9.25 2.94
N VAL A 34 -21.11 9.44 3.18
CA VAL A 34 -20.18 10.13 2.25
C VAL A 34 -20.09 9.44 0.89
N TYR A 35 -20.36 8.14 0.82
CA TYR A 35 -20.44 7.39 -0.45
C TYR A 35 -21.57 7.89 -1.36
N HIS A 36 -22.70 8.34 -0.81
CA HIS A 36 -23.83 8.81 -1.60
C HIS A 36 -23.53 10.13 -2.35
N VAL A 37 -22.47 10.83 -1.92
CA VAL A 37 -22.08 12.17 -2.37
C VAL A 37 -20.88 12.09 -3.31
N MET A 38 -19.89 11.24 -2.99
CA MET A 38 -18.60 11.13 -3.69
C MET A 38 -18.40 9.77 -4.41
N GLY A 39 -19.32 8.82 -4.23
CA GLY A 39 -19.31 7.51 -4.89
C GLY A 39 -18.06 6.67 -4.61
N TYR A 40 -17.70 5.85 -5.61
CA TYR A 40 -16.54 4.97 -5.57
C TYR A 40 -15.21 5.69 -5.41
N CYS A 41 -15.16 6.95 -5.83
CA CYS A 41 -13.95 7.74 -5.77
C CYS A 41 -13.44 7.95 -4.36
N VAL A 42 -14.33 8.21 -3.39
CA VAL A 42 -13.95 8.35 -1.98
C VAL A 42 -13.44 7.04 -1.39
N CYS A 43 -13.96 5.91 -1.88
CA CYS A 43 -13.57 4.58 -1.43
C CYS A 43 -12.19 4.21 -1.97
N VAL A 44 -11.91 4.51 -3.25
CA VAL A 44 -10.60 4.31 -3.88
C VAL A 44 -9.57 5.26 -3.28
N ALA A 45 -9.91 6.54 -3.09
CA ALA A 45 -9.03 7.53 -2.47
C ALA A 45 -8.58 7.11 -1.07
N LYS A 46 -9.52 6.67 -0.23
CA LYS A 46 -9.23 6.28 1.16
C LYS A 46 -8.64 4.88 1.28
N GLY A 47 -9.06 3.93 0.44
CA GLY A 47 -8.41 2.63 0.34
C GLY A 47 -6.94 2.77 -0.09
N GLY A 48 -6.70 3.55 -1.15
CA GLY A 48 -5.37 3.88 -1.64
C GLY A 48 -4.52 4.58 -0.59
N ALA A 49 -5.06 5.58 0.11
CA ALA A 49 -4.35 6.28 1.19
C ALA A 49 -3.91 5.36 2.34
N GLU A 50 -4.73 4.38 2.72
CA GLU A 50 -4.40 3.46 3.81
C GLU A 50 -3.32 2.45 3.38
N THR A 51 -3.39 1.95 2.14
CA THR A 51 -2.28 1.16 1.57
C THR A 51 -1.00 1.98 1.43
N LEU A 52 -1.10 3.27 1.10
CA LEU A 52 0.03 4.18 0.99
C LEU A 52 0.70 4.39 2.36
N LYS A 53 -0.08 4.66 3.43
CA LYS A 53 0.44 4.77 4.80
C LYS A 53 1.19 3.52 5.23
N PHE A 54 0.63 2.35 4.94
CA PHE A 54 1.31 1.08 5.23
C PHE A 54 2.64 0.97 4.48
N ASN A 55 2.66 1.23 3.17
CA ASN A 55 3.88 1.15 2.38
C ASN A 55 4.93 2.21 2.78
N MET A 56 4.51 3.40 3.22
CA MET A 56 5.40 4.43 3.78
C MET A 56 6.04 4.03 5.11
N ALA A 57 5.34 3.24 5.95
CA ALA A 57 5.96 2.66 7.13
C ALA A 57 6.91 1.51 6.76
N LEU A 58 6.52 0.69 5.78
CA LEU A 58 7.26 -0.50 5.35
C LEU A 58 8.57 -0.16 4.63
N ILE A 59 8.66 0.98 3.94
CA ILE A 59 9.88 1.39 3.22
C ILE A 59 11.04 1.80 4.15
N LEU A 60 10.74 2.14 5.41
CA LEU A 60 11.75 2.47 6.43
C LEU A 60 12.42 1.22 7.03
N LEU A 61 11.71 0.09 7.06
CA LEU A 61 12.22 -1.20 7.54
C LEU A 61 13.56 -1.61 6.90
N PRO A 62 13.77 -1.56 5.56
CA PRO A 62 15.06 -1.89 4.95
C PRO A 62 16.19 -0.89 5.24
N VAL A 63 15.88 0.31 5.73
CA VAL A 63 16.86 1.36 6.09
C VAL A 63 17.30 1.22 7.56
N CYS A 64 16.42 0.73 8.44
CA CYS A 64 16.75 0.40 9.83
C CYS A 64 17.49 -0.94 9.91
N ARG A 65 18.71 -0.98 9.34
CA ARG A 65 19.59 -2.16 9.21
C ARG A 65 19.83 -2.92 10.52
N ASN A 66 19.65 -2.27 11.68
CA ASN A 66 19.83 -2.84 13.02
C ASN A 66 18.58 -3.54 13.61
N THR A 67 17.37 -3.22 13.14
CA THR A 67 16.14 -3.95 13.54
C THR A 67 16.04 -5.31 12.84
N PHE A 68 16.75 -5.47 11.72
CA PHE A 68 16.83 -6.69 10.93
C PHE A 68 17.94 -7.67 11.37
N THR A 69 18.92 -7.23 12.16
CA THR A 69 19.97 -8.11 12.70
C THR A 69 19.50 -8.89 13.93
N TRP A 70 18.51 -8.41 14.69
CA TRP A 70 17.94 -9.13 15.83
C TRP A 70 17.28 -10.47 15.47
N PRO A 71 16.39 -10.57 14.45
CA PRO A 71 15.82 -11.87 14.06
C PRO A 71 16.85 -12.82 13.41
N ARG A 72 18.07 -12.35 13.13
CA ARG A 72 19.14 -13.13 12.49
C ARG A 72 19.89 -14.05 13.47
N THR A 73 19.93 -13.71 14.76
CA THR A 73 20.68 -14.46 15.79
C THR A 73 19.80 -15.32 16.69
N GLY A 74 18.49 -15.05 16.81
CA GLY A 74 17.62 -15.74 17.77
C GLY A 74 16.55 -16.67 17.19
N THR A 75 16.25 -16.64 15.89
CA THR A 75 15.12 -17.37 15.31
C THR A 75 15.46 -17.95 13.94
N LYS A 76 14.95 -19.15 13.62
CA LYS A 76 15.07 -19.80 12.30
C LYS A 76 14.47 -18.98 11.12
N PHE A 77 13.95 -17.78 11.39
CA PHE A 77 13.48 -16.79 10.42
C PHE A 77 14.58 -16.26 9.49
N GLY A 78 15.86 -16.29 9.92
CA GLY A 78 17.02 -15.90 9.11
C GLY A 78 17.21 -16.64 7.78
N LYS A 79 16.63 -17.84 7.62
CA LYS A 79 16.72 -18.67 6.39
C LYS A 79 15.54 -18.51 5.43
N VAL A 80 14.41 -17.96 5.89
CA VAL A 80 13.14 -17.92 5.15
C VAL A 80 12.90 -16.56 4.53
N LEU A 81 13.37 -15.50 5.18
CA LEU A 81 13.31 -14.15 4.64
C LEU A 81 14.61 -13.86 3.88
N PRO A 82 14.55 -13.54 2.57
CA PRO A 82 15.70 -13.18 1.78
C PRO A 82 16.17 -11.77 2.16
N PHE A 83 16.75 -11.65 3.35
CA PHE A 83 17.20 -10.39 3.95
C PHE A 83 18.40 -9.75 3.21
N ASN A 84 18.94 -10.41 2.19
CA ASN A 84 20.15 -9.97 1.48
C ASN A 84 19.86 -8.91 0.39
N ASP A 85 18.62 -8.83 -0.14
CA ASP A 85 18.25 -7.86 -1.19
C ASP A 85 17.28 -6.79 -0.69
N SER A 86 17.61 -6.13 0.43
CA SER A 86 16.81 -5.05 1.01
C SER A 86 16.59 -3.88 0.03
N LEU A 87 17.51 -3.66 -0.91
CA LEU A 87 17.39 -2.66 -1.97
C LEU A 87 16.33 -3.05 -3.01
N SER A 88 16.27 -4.33 -3.39
CA SER A 88 15.25 -4.84 -4.33
C SER A 88 13.85 -4.75 -3.71
N PHE A 89 13.73 -5.06 -2.42
CA PHE A 89 12.49 -4.85 -1.67
C PHE A 89 12.11 -3.37 -1.60
N HIS A 90 13.06 -2.48 -1.30
CA HIS A 90 12.82 -1.03 -1.29
C HIS A 90 12.30 -0.52 -2.64
N LYS A 91 12.83 -1.02 -3.78
CA LYS A 91 12.34 -0.68 -5.13
C LYS A 91 10.89 -1.13 -5.36
N VAL A 92 10.52 -2.33 -4.91
CA VAL A 92 9.14 -2.84 -5.02
C VAL A 92 8.18 -1.98 -4.20
N ILE A 93 8.53 -1.64 -2.95
CA ILE A 93 7.71 -0.78 -2.10
C ILE A 93 7.63 0.65 -2.66
N ALA A 94 8.71 1.17 -3.23
CA ALA A 94 8.71 2.48 -3.88
C ALA A 94 7.76 2.53 -5.09
N ALA A 95 7.73 1.48 -5.92
CA ALA A 95 6.78 1.37 -7.02
C ALA A 95 5.32 1.32 -6.49
N ALA A 96 5.07 0.59 -5.41
CA ALA A 96 3.75 0.53 -4.78
C ALA A 96 3.30 1.88 -4.20
N ILE A 97 4.23 2.63 -3.61
CA ILE A 97 4.00 4.00 -3.15
C ILE A 97 3.61 4.89 -4.32
N ALA A 98 4.32 4.82 -5.45
CA ALA A 98 3.99 5.62 -6.64
C ALA A 98 2.57 5.32 -7.14
N VAL A 99 2.17 4.05 -7.19
CA VAL A 99 0.80 3.63 -7.54
C VAL A 99 -0.22 4.13 -6.51
N GLY A 100 0.07 3.99 -5.21
CA GLY A 100 -0.81 4.44 -4.13
C GLY A 100 -1.02 5.96 -4.12
N VAL A 101 0.05 6.73 -4.37
CA VAL A 101 -0.01 8.19 -4.56
C VAL A 101 -0.83 8.52 -5.79
N GLY A 102 -0.61 7.84 -6.92
CA GLY A 102 -1.38 8.03 -8.14
C GLY A 102 -2.87 7.82 -7.90
N LEU A 103 -3.26 6.69 -7.31
CA LEU A 103 -4.67 6.40 -6.98
C LEU A 103 -5.28 7.43 -6.02
N HIS A 104 -4.51 7.86 -5.01
CA HIS A 104 -4.97 8.87 -4.05
C HIS A 104 -5.15 10.25 -4.69
N THR A 105 -4.14 10.75 -5.39
CA THR A 105 -4.13 12.07 -6.02
C THR A 105 -5.11 12.15 -7.18
N ILE A 106 -5.17 11.14 -8.05
CA ILE A 106 -6.13 11.11 -9.18
C ILE A 106 -7.55 11.07 -8.65
N ALA A 107 -7.84 10.31 -7.59
CA ALA A 107 -9.17 10.29 -6.98
C ALA A 107 -9.53 11.66 -6.38
N HIS A 108 -8.59 12.35 -5.73
CA HIS A 108 -8.83 13.73 -5.27
C HIS A 108 -9.06 14.70 -6.43
N LEU A 109 -8.21 14.66 -7.46
CA LEU A 109 -8.34 15.53 -8.63
C LEU A 109 -9.65 15.28 -9.35
N THR A 110 -9.98 14.02 -9.65
CA THR A 110 -11.22 13.71 -10.34
C THR A 110 -12.43 14.09 -9.49
N CYS A 111 -12.43 13.86 -8.18
CA CYS A 111 -13.67 14.01 -7.41
C CYS A 111 -13.89 15.36 -6.74
N ASP A 112 -12.82 16.09 -6.41
CA ASP A 112 -12.96 17.48 -5.98
C ASP A 112 -13.14 18.39 -7.20
N PHE A 113 -12.42 18.15 -8.31
CA PHE A 113 -12.49 19.02 -9.49
C PHE A 113 -13.75 18.79 -10.34
N LEU A 114 -14.20 17.53 -10.58
CA LEU A 114 -15.47 17.31 -11.29
C LEU A 114 -16.67 17.84 -10.51
N ARG A 115 -16.64 17.81 -9.17
CA ARG A 115 -17.69 18.43 -8.36
C ARG A 115 -17.72 19.94 -8.51
N LEU A 116 -16.57 20.59 -8.54
CA LEU A 116 -16.48 22.05 -8.71
C LEU A 116 -16.95 22.49 -10.10
N LEU A 117 -16.62 21.74 -11.16
CA LEU A 117 -17.13 22.02 -12.50
C LEU A 117 -18.65 21.86 -12.56
N HIS A 118 -19.20 20.74 -12.07
CA HIS A 118 -20.66 20.53 -12.03
C HIS A 118 -21.42 21.57 -11.18
N ALA A 119 -20.78 22.13 -10.14
CA ALA A 119 -21.38 23.15 -9.30
C ALA A 119 -21.30 24.56 -9.91
N THR A 120 -20.44 24.77 -10.90
CA THR A 120 -20.28 26.05 -11.60
C THR A 120 -21.14 26.12 -12.87
N ASP A 121 -21.54 24.96 -13.42
CA ASP A 121 -22.46 24.83 -14.56
C ASP A 121 -23.97 24.93 -14.18
N LEU A 122 -24.29 25.25 -12.91
CA LEU A 122 -25.65 25.45 -12.40
C LEU A 122 -25.82 26.89 -11.87
#